data_AF-A0A1H0G972-F1
#
_entry.id   AF-A0A1H0G972-F1
#
_cell.length_a   1.000
_cell.length_b   1.000
_cell.length_c   1.000
_cell.angle_alpha   90.00
_cell.angle_beta   90.00
_cell.angle_gamma   90.00
#
_symmetry.space_group_name_H-M   'P 1'
#
loop_
_entity.id
_entity.type
_entity.pdbx_description
1 polymer ?
#
loop_
_entity_poly.entity_id
_entity_poly.type
_entity_poly.pdbx_seq_one_letter_code
_entity_poly.pdbx_strand_id
1 'polypeptide(L)'
;MNKYRKNSARVKMWEAIRGLSRFTAFDVCQLSGASYQNVKRYLRALELAGYIETRGKNGRWKIYKLIKDTGFRAPIQKEIRCLFDPNTGELWVQGYSYQGEKR
;
A
#
# COMPACT_ATOMS: atom_id res chain seq x y z
N MET A 1 -15.82 6.50 15.80
CA MET A 1 -15.02 7.29 14.84
C MET A 1 -14.63 6.42 13.64
N ASN A 2 -15.46 6.36 12.60
CA ASN A 2 -15.19 5.56 11.40
C ASN A 2 -14.59 6.47 10.30
N LYS A 3 -13.25 6.58 10.25
CA LYS A 3 -12.53 7.43 9.30
C LYS A 3 -12.19 6.73 7.96
N TYR A 4 -12.84 5.62 7.63
CA TYR A 4 -12.64 4.97 6.34
C TYR A 4 -13.53 5.62 5.26
N ARG A 5 -12.95 6.55 4.47
CA ARG A 5 -13.63 7.14 3.31
C ARG A 5 -13.48 6.21 2.11
N LYS A 6 -14.56 5.49 1.77
CA LYS A 6 -14.64 4.54 0.64
C LYS A 6 -14.14 5.10 -0.71
N ASN A 7 -14.16 6.42 -0.93
CA ASN A 7 -13.77 7.03 -2.22
C ASN A 7 -12.45 7.81 -2.19
N SER A 8 -11.56 7.57 -1.22
CA SER A 8 -10.27 8.27 -1.21
C SER A 8 -9.32 7.75 -2.29
N ALA A 9 -8.39 8.59 -2.77
CA ALA A 9 -7.35 8.19 -3.72
C ALA A 9 -6.58 6.94 -3.26
N ARG A 10 -6.41 6.76 -1.94
CA ARG A 10 -5.74 5.59 -1.35
C ARG A 10 -6.55 4.30 -1.50
N VAL A 11 -7.86 4.37 -1.36
CA VAL A 11 -8.73 3.20 -1.59
C VAL A 11 -8.63 2.77 -3.05
N LYS A 12 -8.72 3.73 -3.98
CA LYS A 12 -8.55 3.46 -5.42
C LYS A 12 -7.17 2.86 -5.75
N MET A 13 -6.09 3.37 -5.14
CA MET A 13 -4.75 2.80 -5.32
C MET A 13 -4.68 1.35 -4.81
N TRP A 14 -5.29 1.05 -3.67
CA TRP A 14 -5.30 -0.31 -3.11
C TRP A 14 -6.14 -1.27 -3.94
N GLU A 15 -7.32 -0.84 -4.41
CA GLU A 15 -8.16 -1.62 -5.33
C GLU A 15 -7.42 -1.94 -6.63
N ALA A 16 -6.72 -0.96 -7.21
CA ALA A 16 -5.87 -1.16 -8.38
C ALA A 16 -4.76 -2.20 -8.11
N ILE A 17 -4.06 -2.07 -6.98
CA ILE A 17 -3.00 -3.01 -6.59
C ILE A 17 -3.54 -4.43 -6.39
N ARG A 18 -4.72 -4.60 -5.77
CA ARG A 18 -5.33 -5.92 -5.58
C ARG A 18 -5.80 -6.56 -6.88
N GLY A 19 -6.30 -5.75 -7.83
CA GLY A 19 -6.66 -6.21 -9.16
C GLY A 19 -5.46 -6.60 -10.02
N LEU A 20 -4.28 -6.03 -9.74
CA LEU A 20 -3.05 -6.28 -10.49
C LEU A 20 -2.10 -7.21 -9.71
N SER A 21 -1.94 -8.45 -10.15
CA SER A 21 -0.98 -9.39 -9.52
C SER A 21 0.49 -8.92 -9.64
N ARG A 22 0.84 -8.29 -10.76
CA ARG A 22 2.15 -7.66 -11.05
C ARG A 22 1.92 -6.30 -11.69
N PHE A 23 2.61 -5.27 -11.23
CA PHE A 23 2.33 -3.89 -11.65
C PHE A 23 3.54 -2.97 -11.49
N THR A 24 3.46 -1.82 -12.14
CA THR A 24 4.36 -0.68 -11.96
C THR A 24 3.65 0.47 -11.25
N ALA A 25 4.41 1.46 -10.79
CA ALA A 25 3.82 2.69 -10.27
C ALA A 25 2.97 3.44 -11.32
N PHE A 26 3.28 3.29 -12.61
CA PHE A 26 2.51 3.90 -13.69
C PHE A 26 1.12 3.26 -13.82
N ASP A 27 1.03 1.93 -13.77
CA ASP A 27 -0.25 1.21 -13.85
C ASP A 27 -1.21 1.64 -12.74
N VAL A 28 -0.69 1.78 -11.51
CA VAL A 28 -1.49 2.24 -10.37
C VAL A 28 -1.95 3.69 -10.58
N CYS A 29 -1.14 4.57 -11.17
CA CYS A 29 -1.58 5.94 -11.49
C CYS A 29 -2.75 5.95 -12.46
N GLN A 30 -2.68 5.12 -13.52
CA GLN A 30 -3.72 5.04 -14.55
C GLN A 30 -5.04 4.56 -13.96
N LEU A 31 -5.03 3.51 -13.15
CA LEU A 31 -6.25 2.94 -12.58
C LEU A 31 -6.83 3.78 -11.43
N SER A 32 -5.97 4.39 -10.61
CA SER A 32 -6.44 5.10 -9.42
C SER A 32 -6.72 6.60 -9.65
N GLY A 33 -6.20 7.18 -10.74
CA GLY A 33 -6.21 8.62 -11.00
C GLY A 33 -5.37 9.44 -10.01
N ALA A 34 -4.48 8.80 -9.24
CA ALA A 34 -3.63 9.48 -8.27
C ALA A 34 -2.34 9.97 -8.93
N SER A 35 -1.76 11.06 -8.40
CA SER A 35 -0.48 11.56 -8.90
C SER A 35 0.66 10.55 -8.67
N TYR A 36 1.63 10.53 -9.57
CA TYR A 36 2.79 9.63 -9.50
C TYR A 36 3.55 9.75 -8.17
N GLN A 37 3.67 10.97 -7.63
CA GLN A 37 4.32 11.20 -6.34
C GLN A 37 3.56 10.55 -5.18
N ASN A 38 2.22 10.63 -5.19
CA ASN A 38 1.38 9.99 -4.18
C ASN A 38 1.44 8.47 -4.28
N VAL A 39 1.39 7.93 -5.50
CA VAL A 39 1.54 6.48 -5.74
C VAL A 39 2.89 5.99 -5.24
N LYS A 40 4.00 6.63 -5.64
CA LYS A 40 5.34 6.25 -5.16
C LYS A 40 5.46 6.28 -3.64
N ARG A 41 4.94 7.33 -3.00
CA ARG A 41 4.93 7.47 -1.54
C ARG A 41 4.17 6.32 -0.88
N TYR A 42 3.06 5.90 -1.46
CA TYR A 42 2.23 4.82 -0.93
C TYR A 42 2.87 3.45 -1.15
N LEU A 43 3.33 3.16 -2.37
CA LEU A 43 4.04 1.92 -2.69
C LEU A 43 5.29 1.74 -1.83
N ARG A 44 6.03 2.81 -1.54
CA ARG A 44 7.19 2.73 -0.64
C ARG A 44 6.80 2.32 0.78
N ALA A 45 5.70 2.85 1.32
CA ALA A 45 5.22 2.47 2.65
C ALA A 45 4.75 1.00 2.68
N LEU A 46 4.03 0.56 1.63
CA LEU A 46 3.61 -0.83 1.49
C LEU A 46 4.81 -1.79 1.37
N GLU A 47 5.83 -1.40 0.60
CA GLU A 47 7.05 -2.21 0.42
C GLU A 47 7.81 -2.36 1.73
N LEU A 48 8.02 -1.26 2.47
CA LEU A 48 8.71 -1.32 3.76
C LEU A 48 7.92 -2.10 4.81
N ALA A 49 6.59 -2.09 4.73
CA ALA A 49 5.71 -2.86 5.61
C ALA A 49 5.47 -4.31 5.14
N GLY A 50 6.12 -4.75 4.05
CA GLY A 50 6.03 -6.13 3.56
C GLY A 50 4.72 -6.50 2.86
N TYR A 51 3.94 -5.52 2.39
CA TYR A 51 2.72 -5.77 1.62
C TYR A 51 3.00 -6.11 0.16
N ILE A 52 4.03 -5.46 -0.39
CA ILE A 52 4.46 -5.63 -1.77
C ILE A 52 5.97 -5.86 -1.78
N GLU A 53 6.46 -6.46 -2.86
CA GLU A 53 7.89 -6.68 -3.07
C GLU A 53 8.31 -6.27 -4.48
N THR A 54 9.60 -5.98 -4.64
CA THR A 54 10.20 -5.75 -5.96
C THR A 54 10.46 -7.08 -6.66
N ARG A 55 10.00 -7.23 -7.90
CA ARG A 55 10.32 -8.41 -8.74
C ARG A 55 11.16 -8.09 -9.97
N GLY A 56 11.70 -6.89 -10.06
CA GLY A 56 12.63 -6.49 -11.11
C GLY A 56 12.31 -5.10 -11.64
N LYS A 57 12.68 -4.87 -12.90
CA LYS A 57 12.45 -3.61 -13.62
C LYS A 57 12.05 -3.90 -15.07
N ASN A 58 11.18 -3.07 -15.61
CA ASN A 58 10.89 -2.99 -17.05
C ASN A 58 11.36 -1.61 -17.54
N GLY A 59 12.53 -1.58 -18.18
CA GLY A 59 13.24 -0.33 -18.48
C GLY A 59 13.48 0.50 -17.21
N ARG A 60 12.95 1.73 -17.16
CA ARG A 60 13.07 2.61 -15.99
C ARG A 60 12.07 2.31 -14.86
N TRP A 61 11.07 1.47 -15.10
CA TRP A 61 9.98 1.23 -14.16
C TRP A 61 10.26 0.03 -13.27
N LYS A 62 10.07 0.20 -11.97
CA LYS A 62 10.14 -0.89 -10.99
C LYS A 62 8.88 -1.75 -11.10
N ILE A 63 9.06 -3.07 -11.13
CA ILE A 63 7.96 -4.04 -11.13
C ILE A 63 7.74 -4.49 -9.69
N TYR A 64 6.51 -4.35 -9.23
CA TYR A 64 6.04 -4.76 -7.92
C TYR A 64 5.12 -5.99 -8.05
N LYS A 65 5.09 -6.79 -6.99
CA LYS A 65 4.11 -7.87 -6.80
C LYS A 65 3.44 -7.69 -5.44
N LEU A 66 2.11 -7.86 -5.40
CA LEU A 66 1.37 -7.93 -4.14
C LEU A 66 1.64 -9.29 -3.47
N ILE A 67 2.09 -9.28 -2.22
CA ILE A 67 2.40 -10.49 -1.45
C ILE A 67 1.55 -10.67 -0.19
N LYS A 68 0.96 -9.59 0.32
CA LYS A 68 0.06 -9.63 1.47
C LYS A 68 -1.21 -8.84 1.14
N ASP A 69 -2.27 -9.56 0.81
CA ASP A 69 -3.62 -9.00 0.67
C ASP A 69 -4.40 -9.27 1.96
N THR A 70 -4.66 -8.23 2.74
CA THR A 70 -5.40 -8.32 4.01
C THR A 70 -6.87 -7.96 3.88
N GLY A 71 -7.35 -7.64 2.68
CA GLY A 71 -8.76 -7.38 2.41
C GLY A 71 -9.06 -6.01 1.83
N PHE A 72 -10.34 -5.63 1.89
CA PHE A 72 -10.87 -4.50 1.14
C PHE A 72 -10.40 -3.13 1.67
N ARG A 73 -10.16 -3.00 2.98
CA ARG A 73 -9.83 -1.68 3.54
C ARG A 73 -8.37 -1.37 3.28
N ALA A 74 -8.09 -0.34 2.49
CA ALA A 74 -6.73 0.08 2.18
C ALA A 74 -5.89 0.37 3.43
N PRO A 75 -4.65 -0.17 3.54
CA PRO A 75 -3.71 0.22 4.58
C PRO A 75 -3.52 1.73 4.61
N ILE A 76 -3.70 2.33 5.78
CA ILE A 76 -3.71 3.77 6.01
C ILE A 76 -2.29 4.24 6.25
N GLN A 77 -1.71 4.87 5.22
CA GLN A 77 -0.47 5.59 5.37
C GLN A 77 -0.70 6.91 6.11
N LYS A 78 -0.08 7.07 7.28
CA LYS A 78 0.00 8.35 8.00
C LYS A 78 1.25 9.12 7.56
N GLU A 79 2.39 8.43 7.56
CA GLU A 79 3.69 8.91 7.10
C GLU A 79 4.41 7.83 6.28
N ILE A 80 5.55 8.13 5.65
CA ILE A 80 6.34 7.10 4.93
C ILE A 80 6.72 5.93 5.84
N ARG A 81 6.93 6.21 7.13
CA ARG A 81 7.38 5.24 8.14
C ARG A 81 6.25 4.67 9.00
N CYS A 82 4.99 4.97 8.72
CA CYS A 82 3.86 4.53 9.55
C CYS A 82 2.67 4.10 8.69
N LEU A 83 2.34 2.81 8.78
CA LEU A 83 1.26 2.18 8.02
C LEU A 83 0.36 1.39 8.98
N PHE A 84 -0.91 1.78 9.07
CA PHE A 84 -1.91 1.06 9.85
C PHE A 84 -2.81 0.24 8.92
N ASP A 85 -2.96 -1.05 9.17
CA ASP A 85 -3.88 -1.91 8.43
C ASP A 85 -5.23 -2.04 9.17
N PRO A 86 -6.31 -1.42 8.64
CA PRO A 86 -7.63 -1.50 9.25
C PRO A 86 -8.36 -2.85 9.06
N ASN A 87 -7.81 -3.80 8.30
CA ASN A 87 -8.35 -5.15 8.21
C ASN A 87 -7.82 -6.05 9.34
N THR A 88 -6.53 -5.95 9.66
CA THR A 88 -5.87 -6.79 10.69
C THR A 88 -5.72 -6.10 12.04
N GLY A 89 -5.78 -4.76 12.07
CA GLY A 89 -5.45 -3.95 13.25
C GLY A 89 -3.94 -3.74 13.43
N GLU A 90 -3.10 -4.25 12.53
CA GLU A 90 -1.65 -4.13 12.62
C GLU A 90 -1.18 -2.68 12.38
N LEU A 91 -0.25 -2.22 13.20
CA LEU A 91 0.46 -0.96 13.00
C LEU A 91 1.93 -1.25 12.72
N TRP A 92 2.39 -0.89 11.53
CA TRP A 92 3.80 -0.96 11.16
C TRP A 92 4.44 0.43 11.31
N VAL A 93 5.57 0.48 12.03
CA VAL A 93 6.39 1.69 12.19
C VAL A 93 7.86 1.37 11.87
N GLN A 94 8.48 2.12 10.96
CA GLN A 94 9.90 1.91 10.63
C GLN A 94 10.79 2.34 11.80
N GLY A 95 11.60 1.41 12.33
CA GLY A 95 12.54 1.67 13.43
C GLY A 95 12.00 1.32 14.83
N TYR A 96 10.74 0.88 14.94
CA TYR A 96 10.16 0.37 16.18
C TYR A 96 9.30 -0.86 15.88
N SER A 97 9.68 -2.02 16.42
CA SER A 97 8.85 -3.23 16.39
C SER A 97 7.72 -3.11 17.41
N TYR A 98 6.52 -2.74 16.98
CA TYR A 98 5.33 -2.92 17.80
C TYR A 98 4.82 -4.36 17.58
N GLN A 99 5.10 -5.25 18.53
CA GLN A 99 4.37 -6.52 18.66
C GLN A 99 3.07 -6.21 19.41
N GLY A 100 2.01 -5.88 18.66
CA GLY A 100 0.68 -5.74 19.25
C GLY A 100 0.18 -7.11 19.71
N GLU A 101 -0.02 -7.28 21.01
CA GLU A 101 -0.73 -8.41 21.60
C GLU A 101 -2.11 -8.57 20.94
N LYS A 102 -2.37 -9.77 20.44
CA LYS A 102 -3.73 -10.21 20.09
C LYS A 102 -4.55 -10.25 21.38
N ARG A 103 -5.58 -9.41 21.48
CA ARG A 103 -6.69 -9.64 22.40
C ARG A 103 -7.70 -10.59 21.76
#